data_AF-A0A6A9TC81-F1
#
_entry.id   AF-A0A6A9TC81-F1
#
_cell.length_a   1.000
_cell.length_b   1.000
_cell.length_c   1.000
_cell.angle_alpha   90.00
_cell.angle_beta   90.00
_cell.angle_gamma   90.00
#
_symmetry.space_group_name_H-M   'P 1'
#
loop_
_entity.id
_entity.type
_entity.pdbx_description
1 polymer ?
#
loop_
_entity_poly.entity_id
_entity_poly.type
_entity_poly.pdbx_seq_one_letter_code
_entity_poly.pdbx_strand_id
1 'polypeptide(L)' 'MPSCPQCGTRMSYNDETTKLTEFVCSSCHRTLIEYKETDVEHAAT' A
#
# COMPACT_ATOMS: atom_id res chain seq x y z
N MET A 1 -5.58 8.74 0.98
CA MET A 1 -6.19 7.44 0.65
C MET A 1 -6.53 7.43 -0.83
N PRO A 2 -5.86 6.58 -1.63
CA PRO A 2 -6.11 6.47 -3.06
C PRO A 2 -7.52 5.92 -3.33
N SER A 3 -8.08 6.32 -4.47
CA SER A 3 -9.27 5.70 -5.02
C SER A 3 -8.89 4.42 -5.75
N CYS A 4 -9.72 3.37 -5.63
CA CYS A 4 -9.49 2.12 -6.33
C CYS A 4 -9.54 2.37 -7.85
N PRO A 5 -8.50 2.00 -8.62
CA PRO A 5 -8.49 2.25 -10.06
C PRO A 5 -9.50 1.39 -10.83
N GLN A 6 -10.09 0.38 -10.18
CA GLN A 6 -11.07 -0.50 -10.81
C GLN A 6 -12.51 0.00 -10.66
N CYS A 7 -12.88 0.52 -9.49
CA CYS A 7 -14.28 0.88 -9.18
C CYS A 7 -14.47 2.32 -8.69
N GLY A 8 -13.38 3.06 -8.47
CA GLY A 8 -13.42 4.42 -7.93
C GLY A 8 -13.69 4.50 -6.42
N THR A 9 -14.05 3.40 -5.76
CA THR A 9 -14.26 3.37 -4.30
C THR A 9 -12.99 3.75 -3.55
N ARG A 10 -13.12 4.57 -2.51
CA ARG A 10 -12.01 4.96 -1.64
C ARG A 10 -11.44 3.72 -0.94
N MET A 11 -10.12 3.53 -1.05
CA MET A 11 -9.45 2.40 -0.41
C MET A 11 -9.17 2.68 1.07
N SER A 12 -9.29 1.63 1.89
CA SER A 12 -8.83 1.62 3.28
C SER A 12 -7.31 1.65 3.29
N TYR A 13 -6.73 2.51 4.11
CA TYR A 13 -5.28 2.66 4.32
C TYR A 13 -4.94 1.95 5.61
N ASN A 14 -4.00 1.01 5.53
CA ASN A 14 -3.50 0.27 6.65
C ASN A 14 -1.98 0.38 6.69
N ASP A 15 -1.48 1.08 7.69
CA ASP A 15 -0.06 1.35 7.87
C ASP A 15 0.41 0.65 9.14
N GLU A 16 0.24 -0.68 9.16
CA GLU A 16 0.53 -1.48 10.35
C GLU A 16 2.02 -1.53 10.65
N THR A 17 2.87 -1.29 9.64
CA THR A 17 4.32 -1.34 9.80
C THR A 17 4.97 -0.09 9.25
N THR A 18 6.07 0.35 9.88
CA THR A 18 6.87 1.48 9.38
C THR A 18 7.56 1.19 8.04
N LYS A 19 7.47 -0.05 7.54
CA LYS A 19 8.15 -0.53 6.33
C LYS A 19 7.25 -0.53 5.09
N LEU A 20 5.96 -0.76 5.25
CA LEU A 20 5.02 -0.84 4.13
C LEU A 20 3.65 -0.31 4.50
N THR A 21 3.02 0.29 3.49
CA THR A 21 1.65 0.76 3.52
C THR A 21 0.80 -0.19 2.68
N GLU A 22 -0.29 -0.69 3.24
CA GLU A 22 -1.28 -1.47 2.51
C GLU A 22 -2.54 -0.64 2.24
N PHE A 23 -3.10 -0.78 1.03
CA PHE A 23 -4.38 -0.20 0.66
C PHE A 23 -5.32 -1.30 0.21
N VAL A 24 -6.49 -1.41 0.84
CA VAL A 24 -7.50 -2.43 0.52
C VAL A 24 -8.80 -1.77 0.07
N CYS A 25 -9.31 -2.17 -1.09
CA CYS A 25 -10.63 -1.76 -1.55
C CYS A 25 -11.70 -2.69 -0.95
N SER A 26 -12.66 -2.16 -0.20
CA SER A 26 -13.75 -2.96 0.37
C SER A 26 -14.80 -3.43 -0.64
N SER A 27 -14.89 -2.80 -1.82
CA SER A 27 -15.83 -3.23 -2.87
C SER A 27 -15.26 -4.31 -3.78
N CYS A 28 -14.00 -4.17 -4.20
CA CYS A 28 -13.36 -5.09 -5.14
C CYS A 28 -12.39 -6.07 -4.48
N HIS A 29 -12.15 -5.92 -3.17
CA HIS A 29 -11.14 -6.67 -2.41
C HIS A 29 -9.73 -6.60 -3.03
N ARG A 30 -9.43 -5.52 -3.76
CA ARG A 30 -8.13 -5.29 -4.38
C ARG A 30 -7.18 -4.71 -3.33
N THR A 31 -5.98 -5.28 -3.27
CA THR A 31 -4.91 -4.82 -2.38
C THR A 31 -3.79 -4.16 -3.19
N LEU A 32 -3.30 -3.02 -2.73
CA LEU A 32 -2.09 -2.35 -3.21
C LEU A 32 -1.12 -2.23 -2.04
N ILE A 33 0.15 -2.54 -2.26
CA ILE A 33 1.19 -2.44 -1.23
C ILE A 33 2.23 -1.46 -1.73
N GLU A 34 2.45 -0.38 -0.97
CA GLU A 34 3.51 0.59 -1.21
C GLU A 34 4.58 0.42 -0.13
N TYR A 35 5.77 0.02 -0.55
CA TYR A 35 6.93 -0.09 0.34
C TYR A 35 7.52 1.30 0.57
N LYS A 36 7.80 1.63 1.83
CA LYS A 36 8.50 2.86 2.19
C LYS A 36 9.98 2.59 1.95
N GLU A 37 10.63 3.35 1.07
CA GLU A 37 12.04 3.18 0.65
C GLU A 37 13.07 3.43 1.77
N THR A 38 12.72 3.29 3.05
CA THR A 38 13.63 3.47 4.19
C THR A 38 14.49 2.23 4.48
N ASP A 39 14.43 1.17 3.69
CA ASP A 39 15.26 -0.05 3.85
C ASP A 39 16.24 -0.29 2.67
N VAL A 40 16.41 0.65 1.73
CA VAL A 40 17.39 0.53 0.62
C VAL A 40 18.78 1.04 1.03
N GLU A 41 19.33 0.55 2.14
CA GLU A 41 20.73 0.83 2.53
C GLU A 41 21.59 -0.44 2.76
N HIS A 42 21.16 -1.63 2.36
CA HIS A 42 22.00 -2.84 2.50
C HIS A 42 21.91 -3.83 1.33
N ALA A 43 22.10 -3.36 0.10
CA ALA A 43 22.44 -4.24 -1.02
C ALA A 43 23.57 -3.64 -1.88
N ALA A 44 24.70 -3.33 -1.24
CA ALA A 44 25.98 -3.15 -1.91
C ALA A 44 27.07 -3.86 -1.10
N THR A 45 27.33 -5.12 -1.44
CA THR A 45 28.59 -5.82 -1.15
C THR A 45 28.87 -6.74 -2.32
#